data_AF-A0A383DI05-F1
#
_entry.id   AF-A0A383DI05-F1
#
_cell.length_a   1.000
_cell.length_b   1.000
_cell.length_c   1.000
_cell.angle_alpha   90.00
_cell.angle_beta   90.00
_cell.angle_gamma   90.00
#
_symmetry.space_group_name_H-M   'P 1'
#
loop_
_entity.id
_entity.type
_entity.pdbx_description
1 polymer ?
#
loop_
_entity_poly.entity_id
_entity_poly.type
_entity_poly.pdbx_seq_one_letter_code
_entity_poly.pdbx_strand_id
1 'polypeptide(L)'
;MVKLAQKTKAGKAKKKSIKKDAKSHLLHAIKINPEFFDAHYELGCMLMDEGDFKNAEKQFKKVVKLDENHADGYFKLALIAAEFKKNKTARNQFEKAVTIKFDDPEIQFRYGIFLKIIKKIEEATEHFGKAIE
;
A
#
# COMPACT_ATOMS: atom_id res chain seq x y z
N MET A 1 25.66 -3.17 -29.72
CA MET A 1 24.29 -3.25 -29.15
C MET A 1 24.04 -4.48 -28.26
N VAL A 2 24.70 -5.63 -28.48
CA VAL A 2 24.47 -6.89 -27.72
C VAL A 2 24.86 -6.83 -26.23
N LYS A 3 25.99 -6.21 -25.86
CA LYS A 3 26.46 -6.13 -24.45
C LYS A 3 25.52 -5.33 -23.53
N LEU A 4 24.82 -4.31 -24.05
CA LEU A 4 23.90 -3.47 -23.26
C LEU A 4 22.58 -4.22 -22.97
N ALA A 5 22.08 -4.98 -23.94
CA ALA A 5 20.88 -5.80 -23.80
C ALA A 5 21.09 -7.00 -22.85
N GLN A 6 22.31 -7.54 -22.76
CA GLN A 6 22.65 -8.61 -21.81
C GLN A 6 22.74 -8.10 -20.36
N LYS A 7 23.32 -6.90 -20.13
CA LYS A 7 23.35 -6.27 -18.78
C LYS A 7 21.96 -5.96 -18.24
N THR A 8 21.03 -5.50 -19.08
CA THR A 8 19.65 -5.19 -18.66
C THR A 8 18.83 -6.45 -18.40
N LYS A 9 19.01 -7.53 -19.18
CA LYS A 9 18.39 -8.83 -18.91
C LYS A 9 18.91 -9.46 -17.62
N ALA A 10 20.23 -9.43 -17.38
CA ALA A 10 20.85 -9.94 -16.16
C ALA A 10 20.41 -9.15 -14.91
N GLY A 11 20.32 -7.81 -15.00
CA GLY A 11 19.82 -6.97 -13.92
C GLY A 11 18.35 -7.23 -13.58
N LYS A 12 17.49 -7.41 -14.61
CA LYS A 12 16.08 -7.78 -14.42
C LYS A 12 15.92 -9.17 -13.81
N ALA A 13 16.71 -10.16 -14.26
CA ALA A 13 16.71 -11.50 -13.69
C ALA A 13 17.18 -11.50 -12.22
N LYS A 14 18.25 -10.76 -11.90
CA LYS A 14 18.73 -10.61 -10.52
C LYS A 14 17.69 -9.94 -9.61
N LYS A 15 17.06 -8.85 -10.07
CA LYS A 15 15.98 -8.18 -9.33
C LYS A 15 14.79 -9.10 -9.09
N LYS A 16 14.43 -9.93 -10.08
CA LYS A 16 13.37 -10.95 -9.95
C LYS A 16 13.75 -12.04 -8.93
N SER A 17 15.01 -12.49 -8.90
CA SER A 17 15.50 -13.44 -7.91
C SER A 17 15.42 -12.88 -6.49
N ILE A 18 15.94 -11.66 -6.29
CA ILE A 18 15.93 -11.00 -4.98
C ILE A 18 14.50 -10.81 -4.47
N LYS A 19 13.56 -10.41 -5.35
CA LYS A 19 12.14 -10.33 -4.99
C LYS A 19 11.57 -11.69 -4.58
N LYS A 20 11.93 -12.77 -5.26
CA LYS A 20 11.46 -14.12 -4.89
C LYS A 20 12.01 -14.55 -3.52
N ASP A 21 13.28 -14.28 -3.26
CA ASP A 21 13.94 -14.63 -2.00
C ASP A 21 13.34 -13.83 -0.82
N ALA A 22 13.12 -12.53 -1.01
CA ALA A 22 12.48 -11.67 -0.01
C ALA A 22 11.06 -12.17 0.34
N LYS A 23 10.24 -12.50 -0.65
CA LYS A 23 8.89 -13.05 -0.43
C LYS A 23 8.94 -14.36 0.37
N SER A 24 9.91 -15.22 0.08
CA SER A 24 10.10 -16.48 0.81
C SER A 24 10.46 -16.24 2.28
N HIS A 25 11.34 -15.28 2.57
CA HIS A 25 11.71 -14.94 3.94
C HIS A 25 10.54 -14.32 4.71
N LEU A 26 9.75 -13.45 4.09
CA LEU A 26 8.54 -12.89 4.71
C LEU A 26 7.51 -13.97 5.06
N LEU A 27 7.28 -14.92 4.16
CA LEU A 27 6.40 -16.06 4.42
C LEU A 27 6.93 -16.95 5.56
N HIS A 28 8.24 -17.14 5.65
CA HIS A 28 8.85 -17.86 6.76
C HIS A 28 8.71 -17.11 8.09
N ALA A 29 8.91 -15.78 8.09
CA ALA A 29 8.70 -14.93 9.25
C ALA A 29 7.25 -15.00 9.76
N ILE A 30 6.27 -14.94 8.86
CA ILE A 30 4.84 -15.11 9.19
C ILE A 30 4.54 -16.52 9.73
N LYS A 31 5.22 -17.55 9.20
CA LYS A 31 5.07 -18.93 9.70
C LYS A 31 5.59 -19.06 11.14
N ILE A 32 6.71 -18.41 11.46
CA ILE A 32 7.29 -18.40 12.81
C ILE A 32 6.44 -17.57 13.76
N ASN A 33 6.04 -16.36 13.33
CA ASN A 33 5.21 -15.44 14.08
C ASN A 33 4.04 -14.92 13.20
N PRO A 34 2.85 -15.53 13.30
CA PRO A 34 1.66 -15.10 12.57
C PRO A 34 1.09 -13.73 12.97
N GLU A 35 1.65 -13.10 14.00
CA GLU A 35 1.27 -11.78 14.51
C GLU A 35 2.32 -10.71 14.17
N PHE A 36 3.34 -11.06 13.39
CA PHE A 36 4.35 -10.10 12.96
C PHE A 36 3.81 -9.19 11.85
N PHE A 37 3.17 -8.08 12.24
CA PHE A 37 2.50 -7.20 11.29
C PHE A 37 3.45 -6.57 10.27
N ASP A 38 4.70 -6.28 10.59
CA ASP A 38 5.69 -5.77 9.61
C ASP A 38 5.89 -6.75 8.45
N ALA A 39 5.99 -8.05 8.74
CA ALA A 39 6.13 -9.06 7.70
C ALA A 39 4.87 -9.17 6.83
N HIS A 40 3.68 -9.02 7.42
CA HIS A 40 2.43 -8.91 6.67
C HIS A 40 2.41 -7.65 5.79
N TYR A 41 2.83 -6.50 6.31
CA TYR A 41 2.86 -5.23 5.58
C TYR A 41 3.78 -5.29 4.37
N GLU A 42 5.00 -5.78 4.54
CA GLU A 42 5.98 -5.93 3.46
C GLU A 42 5.51 -6.93 2.41
N LEU A 43 4.95 -8.07 2.84
CA LEU A 43 4.37 -9.04 1.90
C LEU A 43 3.20 -8.43 1.12
N GLY A 44 2.36 -7.63 1.77
CA GLY A 44 1.28 -6.87 1.14
C GLY A 44 1.80 -5.91 0.08
N CYS A 45 2.85 -5.14 0.38
CA CYS A 45 3.48 -4.22 -0.57
C CYS A 45 4.04 -4.96 -1.78
N MET A 46 4.73 -6.07 -1.57
CA MET A 46 5.25 -6.90 -2.68
C MET A 46 4.13 -7.49 -3.55
N LEU A 47 3.01 -7.88 -2.96
CA LEU A 47 1.85 -8.39 -3.70
C LEU A 47 1.16 -7.28 -4.52
N MET A 48 1.08 -6.05 -3.99
CA MET A 48 0.61 -4.88 -4.78
C MET A 48 1.53 -4.61 -5.98
N ASP A 49 2.84 -4.64 -5.76
CA ASP A 49 3.87 -4.51 -6.80
C ASP A 49 3.73 -5.56 -7.92
N GLU A 50 3.20 -6.75 -7.57
CA GLU A 50 2.93 -7.85 -8.48
C GLU A 50 1.52 -7.77 -9.13
N GLY A 51 0.69 -6.80 -8.71
CA GLY A 51 -0.70 -6.66 -9.15
C GLY A 51 -1.68 -7.65 -8.47
N ASP A 52 -1.22 -8.43 -7.50
CA ASP A 52 -2.05 -9.35 -6.71
C ASP A 52 -2.73 -8.60 -5.55
N PHE A 53 -3.61 -7.67 -5.92
CA PHE A 53 -4.32 -6.82 -4.96
C PHE A 53 -5.21 -7.61 -4.00
N LYS A 54 -5.72 -8.78 -4.42
CA LYS A 54 -6.57 -9.63 -3.60
C LYS A 54 -5.80 -10.22 -2.42
N ASN A 55 -4.60 -10.75 -2.66
CA ASN A 55 -3.79 -11.26 -1.56
C ASN A 55 -3.12 -10.13 -0.77
N ALA A 56 -2.77 -9.01 -1.41
CA ALA A 56 -2.31 -7.81 -0.71
C ALA A 56 -3.35 -7.31 0.32
N GLU A 57 -4.62 -7.21 -0.08
CA GLU A 57 -5.72 -6.79 0.80
C GLU A 57 -5.81 -7.68 2.04
N LYS A 58 -5.62 -9.00 1.90
CA LYS A 58 -5.61 -9.92 3.04
C LYS A 58 -4.48 -9.63 4.01
N GLN A 59 -3.28 -9.33 3.49
CA GLN A 59 -2.14 -9.01 4.34
C GLN A 59 -2.36 -7.70 5.08
N PHE A 60 -2.78 -6.63 4.40
CA PHE A 60 -3.03 -5.36 5.07
C PHE A 60 -4.21 -5.41 6.06
N LYS A 61 -5.24 -6.24 5.81
CA LYS A 61 -6.29 -6.52 6.81
C LYS A 61 -5.74 -7.18 8.06
N LYS A 62 -4.72 -8.03 7.93
CA LYS A 62 -4.04 -8.64 9.08
C LYS A 62 -3.20 -7.59 9.82
N VAL A 63 -2.51 -6.70 9.09
CA VAL A 63 -1.77 -5.56 9.68
C VAL A 63 -2.68 -4.72 10.57
N VAL A 64 -3.77 -4.18 10.03
CA VAL A 64 -4.66 -3.28 10.79
C VAL A 64 -5.48 -3.98 11.89
N LYS A 65 -5.53 -5.31 11.86
CA LYS A 65 -6.14 -6.12 12.93
C LYS A 65 -5.15 -6.33 14.08
N LEU A 66 -3.86 -6.42 13.79
CA LEU A 66 -2.79 -6.59 14.77
C LEU A 66 -2.39 -5.25 15.39
N ASP A 67 -2.43 -4.19 14.60
CA ASP A 67 -2.19 -2.81 15.04
C ASP A 67 -3.28 -1.89 14.48
N GLU A 68 -4.24 -1.53 15.35
CA GLU A 68 -5.35 -0.64 14.99
C GLU A 68 -4.91 0.80 14.75
N ASN A 69 -3.67 1.17 15.10
CA ASN A 69 -3.07 2.48 14.86
C ASN A 69 -2.09 2.47 13.67
N HIS A 70 -2.11 1.45 12.83
CA HIS A 70 -1.22 1.38 11.66
C HIS A 70 -1.75 2.20 10.48
N ALA A 71 -1.46 3.51 10.45
CA ALA A 71 -1.90 4.43 9.39
C ALA A 71 -1.61 3.90 7.98
N ASP A 72 -0.39 3.41 7.74
CA ASP A 72 0.04 2.98 6.40
C ASP A 72 -0.73 1.74 5.93
N GLY A 73 -1.16 0.86 6.85
CA GLY A 73 -1.95 -0.32 6.54
C GLY A 73 -3.35 0.08 6.06
N TYR A 74 -3.98 1.04 6.75
CA TYR A 74 -5.24 1.64 6.29
C TYR A 74 -5.08 2.37 4.96
N PHE A 75 -4.01 3.13 4.79
CA PHE A 75 -3.71 3.81 3.53
C PHE A 75 -3.60 2.82 2.36
N LYS A 76 -2.86 1.71 2.50
CA LYS A 76 -2.77 0.68 1.45
C LYS A 76 -4.13 0.02 1.16
N LEU A 77 -4.94 -0.26 2.18
CA LEU A 77 -6.31 -0.76 2.00
C LEU A 77 -7.20 0.25 1.25
N ALA A 78 -7.04 1.54 1.53
CA ALA A 78 -7.75 2.61 0.86
C ALA A 78 -7.42 2.67 -0.63
N LEU A 79 -6.12 2.60 -0.97
CA LEU A 79 -5.65 2.55 -2.36
C LEU A 79 -6.20 1.33 -3.11
N ILE A 80 -6.16 0.14 -2.51
CA ILE A 80 -6.72 -1.08 -3.10
C ILE A 80 -8.23 -0.93 -3.32
N ALA A 81 -8.96 -0.41 -2.33
CA ALA A 81 -10.40 -0.20 -2.47
C ALA A 81 -10.74 0.82 -3.56
N ALA A 82 -9.94 1.88 -3.70
CA ALA A 82 -10.10 2.90 -4.74
C ALA A 82 -9.85 2.31 -6.14
N GLU A 83 -8.82 1.47 -6.31
CA GLU A 83 -8.54 0.76 -7.56
C GLU A 83 -9.75 -0.05 -8.05
N PHE A 84 -10.44 -0.72 -7.11
CA PHE A 84 -11.66 -1.48 -7.40
C PHE A 84 -12.96 -0.66 -7.32
N LYS A 85 -12.88 0.68 -7.28
CA LYS A 85 -14.04 1.60 -7.21
C LYS A 85 -14.99 1.32 -6.04
N LYS A 86 -14.49 0.71 -4.95
CA LYS A 86 -15.24 0.47 -3.71
C LYS A 86 -15.25 1.75 -2.87
N ASN A 87 -15.92 2.79 -3.37
CA ASN A 87 -15.81 4.16 -2.86
C ASN A 87 -16.06 4.29 -1.35
N LYS A 88 -17.11 3.63 -0.84
CA LYS A 88 -17.41 3.66 0.61
C LYS A 88 -16.27 3.04 1.44
N THR A 89 -15.75 1.90 1.00
CA THR A 89 -14.63 1.24 1.69
C THR A 89 -13.37 2.09 1.62
N ALA A 90 -13.02 2.60 0.44
CA ALA A 90 -11.85 3.45 0.23
C ALA A 90 -11.90 4.68 1.14
N ARG A 91 -13.04 5.38 1.17
CA ARG A 91 -13.26 6.54 2.04
C ARG A 91 -13.03 6.19 3.51
N ASN A 92 -13.68 5.13 4.02
CA ASN A 92 -13.53 4.72 5.41
C ASN A 92 -12.07 4.41 5.78
N GLN A 93 -11.30 3.78 4.88
CA GLN A 93 -9.89 3.47 5.15
C GLN A 93 -9.01 4.73 5.09
N PHE A 94 -9.27 5.64 4.16
CA PHE A 94 -8.58 6.93 4.12
C PHE A 94 -8.84 7.76 5.38
N GLU A 95 -10.10 7.85 5.83
CA GLU A 95 -10.48 8.57 7.04
C GLU A 95 -9.75 8.03 8.27
N LYS A 96 -9.60 6.71 8.40
CA LYS A 96 -8.78 6.10 9.45
C LYS A 96 -7.29 6.48 9.33
N ALA A 97 -6.72 6.42 8.13
CA ALA A 97 -5.32 6.75 7.90
C ALA A 97 -5.02 8.21 8.28
N VAL A 98 -5.84 9.17 7.85
CA VAL A 98 -5.67 10.60 8.20
C VAL A 98 -6.03 10.92 9.65
N THR A 99 -6.83 10.09 10.33
CA THR A 99 -7.08 10.26 11.77
C THR A 99 -5.82 9.93 12.58
N ILE A 100 -5.04 8.94 12.13
CA ILE A 100 -3.83 8.48 12.83
C ILE A 100 -2.62 9.35 12.47
N LYS A 101 -2.42 9.63 11.17
CA LYS A 101 -1.35 10.49 10.65
C LYS A 101 -1.97 11.65 9.88
N PHE A 102 -2.46 12.64 10.62
CA PHE A 102 -3.15 13.79 10.04
C PHE A 102 -2.20 14.78 9.34
N ASP A 103 -0.91 14.71 9.61
CA ASP A 103 0.14 15.57 9.05
C ASP A 103 0.95 14.89 7.94
N ASP A 104 0.61 13.67 7.54
CA ASP A 104 1.31 12.97 6.47
C ASP A 104 0.88 13.51 5.09
N PRO A 105 1.78 14.21 4.36
CA PRO A 105 1.41 14.88 3.12
C PRO A 105 1.06 13.91 2.00
N GLU A 106 1.61 12.68 1.99
CA GLU A 106 1.27 11.68 0.98
C GLU A 106 -0.16 11.17 1.18
N ILE A 107 -0.51 10.82 2.43
CA ILE A 107 -1.86 10.33 2.76
C ILE A 107 -2.88 11.43 2.47
N GLN A 108 -2.61 12.68 2.88
CA GLN A 108 -3.47 13.83 2.61
C GLN A 108 -3.68 14.05 1.10
N PHE A 109 -2.60 14.11 0.34
CA PHE A 109 -2.67 14.29 -1.11
C PHE A 109 -3.46 13.17 -1.80
N ARG A 110 -3.19 11.92 -1.45
CA ARG A 110 -3.84 10.75 -2.06
C ARG A 110 -5.32 10.69 -1.70
N TYR A 111 -5.70 11.07 -0.48
CA TYR A 111 -7.10 11.16 -0.11
C TYR A 111 -7.81 12.27 -0.90
N GLY A 112 -7.19 13.43 -1.05
CA GLY A 112 -7.69 14.51 -1.92
C GLY A 112 -7.90 14.07 -3.38
N ILE A 113 -6.96 13.31 -3.95
CA ILE A 113 -7.11 12.72 -5.30
C ILE A 113 -8.33 11.78 -5.36
N PHE A 114 -8.49 10.90 -4.37
CA PHE A 114 -9.64 10.01 -4.30
C PHE A 114 -10.97 10.79 -4.18
N LEU A 115 -11.04 11.80 -3.31
CA LEU A 115 -12.21 12.65 -3.13
C LEU A 115 -12.60 13.38 -4.42
N LYS A 116 -11.61 13.89 -5.15
CA LYS A 116 -11.81 14.50 -6.48
C LYS A 116 -12.43 13.50 -7.47
N ILE A 117 -11.93 12.26 -7.50
CA ILE A 117 -12.46 11.20 -8.38
C ILE A 117 -13.94 10.92 -8.07
N ILE A 118 -14.33 10.92 -6.80
CA ILE A 118 -15.73 10.73 -6.38
C ILE A 118 -16.56 12.03 -6.34
N LYS A 119 -16.06 13.11 -6.97
CA LYS A 119 -16.72 14.42 -7.11
C LYS A 119 -17.00 15.15 -5.79
N LYS A 120 -16.18 14.92 -4.77
CA LYS A 120 -16.18 15.65 -3.50
C LYS A 120 -15.10 16.74 -3.53
N ILE A 121 -15.35 17.79 -4.32
CA ILE A 121 -14.31 18.76 -4.71
C ILE A 121 -13.90 19.67 -3.55
N GLU A 122 -14.86 20.07 -2.71
CA GLU A 122 -14.63 20.91 -1.54
C GLU A 122 -13.73 20.17 -0.53
N GLU A 123 -14.09 18.93 -0.19
CA GLU A 123 -13.30 18.06 0.69
C GLU A 123 -11.90 17.80 0.10
N ALA A 124 -11.82 17.54 -1.21
CA ALA A 124 -10.52 17.34 -1.87
C ALA A 124 -9.61 18.56 -1.73
N THR A 125 -10.15 19.77 -1.84
CA THR A 125 -9.39 21.03 -1.72
C THR A 125 -8.81 21.20 -0.33
N GLU A 126 -9.58 20.87 0.72
CA GLU A 126 -9.11 20.87 2.10
C GLU A 126 -7.92 19.90 2.29
N HIS A 127 -8.04 18.68 1.79
CA HIS A 127 -6.98 17.67 1.89
C HIS A 127 -5.74 18.04 1.06
N PHE A 128 -5.88 18.74 -0.06
CA PHE A 128 -4.73 19.28 -0.78
C PHE A 128 -4.05 20.41 -0.02
N GLY A 129 -4.80 21.26 0.69
CA GLY A 129 -4.24 22.28 1.58
C GLY A 129 -3.38 21.65 2.68
N LYS A 130 -3.93 20.67 3.39
CA LYS A 130 -3.20 19.92 4.44
C LYS A 130 -1.94 19.21 3.94
N ALA A 131 -1.84 18.90 2.65
CA ALA A 131 -0.67 18.22 2.09
C ALA A 131 0.52 19.14 1.80
N ILE A 132 0.35 20.47 1.91
CA ILE A 132 1.38 21.48 1.64
C ILE A 132 1.66 22.41 2.83
N GLU A 133 0.98 22.18 3.96
CA GLU A 133 1.26 22.80 5.25
C GLU A 133 2.44 22.11 5.94
#